data_AF-A0AAV7J391-F1
#
_entry.id   AF-A0AAV7J391-F1
#
_cell.length_a   1.000
_cell.length_b   1.000
_cell.length_c   1.000
_cell.angle_alpha   90.00
_cell.angle_beta   90.00
_cell.angle_gamma   90.00
#
_symmetry.space_group_name_H-M   'P 1'
#
loop_
_entity.id
_entity.type
_entity.pdbx_description
1 polymer ?
#
loop_
_entity_poly.entity_id
_entity_poly.type
_entity_poly.pdbx_seq_one_letter_code
_entity_poly.pdbx_strand_id
1 'polypeptide(L)'
;MKLIILFIFIGSSFAYRNDLSVHSLALGSQSTLYWRVDPTKEIIQFEIHYTGEESGWFAVGFSNRGELTPADYCVLWIDWHLKVHFQDAWANNKGIIEVDSYQDCNDFAWKRSILSNMTKFSFTRKLDTCDERDYIIERGTTHIVWSKGTGPLSNLNGLNIITNAISSGMSRTELLRTVSHKRPEFPSDTWKYQLLADHVNVPQVETTYWCRVEKLPEALRQKHHVLQFGPVIQPGNEHLVHHMEVFHCAGASEANIPLYNGPCDAADRPQATQICKKVLAAWAMGADAFVYPKEAGLSVGGKSFNQYIMLEVHYNNPERIKNKVDSSGIEFYFTKTLRKYDAGVIELGLEYTDKMAIPPHQELFELSGHCVTECTGIGLPQNGIYVFGSQLHTHLTGTTVRTRHIRNGNELSPLNYDNHYSTHFQEIRLLPEPVHILPGDSLITTCTYNTMERNNVTLGGFAISDEMCVNYIHYYPNTRLEVCKSAISDDALRTYFRYMREWENQDTDFDTAVSKSYQNIEWTKLRVAALHDLYQAAPLGMQCNGSDGSRLPGLWNNVAATQVKLPLAPPARDCHLINQ
;
A
#
# COMPACT_ATOMS: atom_id res chain seq x y z
N MET A 1 -20.29 -15.02 70.75
CA MET A 1 -20.22 -13.65 70.19
C MET A 1 -19.75 -13.78 68.75
N LYS A 2 -20.40 -13.06 67.83
CA LYS A 2 -20.51 -13.32 66.38
C LYS A 2 -19.22 -13.72 65.64
N LEU A 3 -19.33 -14.79 64.85
CA LEU A 3 -18.43 -15.18 63.77
C LEU A 3 -18.55 -14.12 62.65
N ILE A 4 -17.48 -13.40 62.33
CA ILE A 4 -17.41 -12.52 61.16
C ILE A 4 -16.48 -13.20 60.15
N ILE A 5 -17.09 -13.70 59.08
CA ILE A 5 -16.39 -14.20 57.89
C ILE A 5 -15.92 -12.97 57.11
N LEU A 6 -14.62 -12.73 57.07
CA LEU A 6 -14.00 -11.72 56.22
C LEU A 6 -13.71 -12.36 54.85
N PHE A 7 -14.54 -12.09 53.85
CA PHE A 7 -14.24 -12.40 52.46
C PHE A 7 -13.09 -11.49 51.99
N ILE A 8 -11.91 -12.07 51.80
CA ILE A 8 -10.81 -11.40 51.10
C ILE A 8 -11.08 -11.55 49.60
N PHE A 9 -11.61 -10.50 48.97
CA PHE A 9 -11.57 -10.35 47.52
C PHE A 9 -10.12 -10.08 47.12
N ILE A 10 -9.44 -11.12 46.62
CA ILE A 10 -8.21 -10.94 45.84
C ILE A 10 -8.63 -10.40 44.48
N GLY A 11 -8.72 -9.07 44.39
CA GLY A 11 -8.80 -8.39 43.10
C GLY A 11 -7.46 -8.54 42.39
N SER A 12 -7.36 -9.49 41.47
CA SER A 12 -6.30 -9.53 40.48
C SER A 12 -6.46 -8.32 39.56
N SER A 13 -5.83 -7.21 39.92
CA SER A 13 -5.63 -6.07 39.03
C SER A 13 -4.72 -6.50 37.89
N PHE A 14 -5.31 -6.99 36.79
CA PHE A 14 -4.66 -7.01 35.49
C PHE A 14 -4.36 -5.55 35.10
N ALA A 15 -3.15 -5.10 35.44
CA ALA A 15 -2.62 -3.85 34.93
C ALA A 15 -2.26 -4.05 33.45
N TYR A 16 -3.23 -3.92 32.56
CA TYR A 16 -2.97 -3.62 31.15
C TYR A 16 -2.36 -2.21 31.09
N ARG A 17 -1.02 -2.12 31.09
CA ARG A 17 -0.35 -0.88 30.67
C ARG A 17 -0.52 -0.76 29.15
N ASN A 18 -1.39 0.16 28.73
CA ASN A 18 -1.52 0.61 27.34
C ASN A 18 -0.23 1.36 26.93
N ASP A 19 0.72 0.64 26.33
CA ASP A 19 1.83 1.23 25.59
C ASP A 19 1.43 1.26 24.11
N LEU A 20 0.47 2.14 23.78
CA LEU A 20 0.05 2.35 22.39
C LEU A 20 1.16 3.13 21.66
N SER A 21 1.64 2.61 20.54
CA SER A 21 2.66 3.26 19.73
C SER A 21 2.18 4.62 19.20
N VAL A 22 3.06 5.61 19.27
CA VAL A 22 2.85 6.92 18.64
C VAL A 22 3.59 6.91 17.31
N HIS A 23 2.86 7.19 16.25
CA HIS A 23 3.39 7.29 14.89
C HIS A 23 3.48 8.76 14.48
N SER A 24 4.28 9.06 13.46
CA SER A 24 4.48 10.42 12.97
C SER A 24 4.59 10.49 11.45
N LEU A 25 4.09 11.57 10.87
CA LEU A 25 4.07 11.87 9.45
C LEU A 25 4.35 13.35 9.22
N ALA A 26 5.28 13.69 8.33
CA ALA A 26 5.51 15.07 7.93
C ALA A 26 4.34 15.56 7.04
N LEU A 27 3.77 16.71 7.37
CA LEU A 27 2.74 17.40 6.57
C LEU A 27 3.38 18.64 5.94
N GLY A 28 4.16 18.40 4.87
CA GLY A 28 5.04 19.42 4.27
C GLY A 28 6.27 19.73 5.12
N SER A 29 6.99 20.80 4.78
CA SER A 29 8.24 21.16 5.46
C SER A 29 8.08 21.81 6.84
N GLN A 30 6.87 22.25 7.20
CA GLN A 30 6.62 23.10 8.39
C GLN A 30 5.58 22.54 9.36
N SER A 31 5.09 21.32 9.13
CA SER A 31 4.06 20.70 9.95
C SER A 31 4.29 19.20 10.10
N THR A 32 3.85 18.63 11.21
CA THR A 32 3.97 17.21 11.51
C THR A 32 2.72 16.73 12.21
N LEU A 33 2.18 15.61 11.74
CA LEU A 33 1.09 14.89 12.36
C LEU A 33 1.65 13.75 13.20
N TYR A 34 1.15 13.62 14.41
CA TYR A 34 1.33 12.45 15.27
C TYR A 34 -0.01 11.79 15.48
N TRP A 35 -0.03 10.46 15.55
CA TRP A 35 -1.25 9.75 15.87
C TRP A 35 -1.01 8.49 16.68
N ARG A 36 -2.06 8.05 17.37
CA ARG A 36 -2.15 6.74 18.02
C ARG A 36 -3.56 6.19 17.87
N VAL A 37 -3.66 4.87 17.72
CA VAL A 37 -4.93 4.16 17.51
C VAL A 37 -5.32 3.43 18.79
N ASP A 38 -6.55 3.60 19.25
CA ASP A 38 -7.17 2.75 20.27
C ASP A 38 -8.10 1.75 19.58
N PRO A 39 -7.64 0.52 19.30
CA PRO A 39 -8.45 -0.47 18.58
C PRO A 39 -9.65 -0.95 19.39
N THR A 40 -9.63 -0.81 20.71
CA THR A 40 -10.74 -1.26 21.57
C THR A 40 -11.94 -0.32 21.52
N LYS A 41 -11.68 0.96 21.22
CA LYS A 41 -12.71 1.99 21.11
C LYS A 41 -12.99 2.43 19.68
N GLU A 42 -12.21 1.92 18.72
CA GLU A 42 -12.27 2.35 17.32
C GLU A 42 -12.11 3.88 17.17
N ILE A 43 -11.13 4.43 17.90
CA ILE A 43 -10.83 5.87 17.92
C ILE A 43 -9.36 6.10 17.60
N ILE A 44 -9.08 7.14 16.82
CA ILE A 44 -7.73 7.66 16.60
C ILE A 44 -7.58 8.97 17.33
N GLN A 45 -6.43 9.13 17.99
CA GLN A 45 -6.05 10.39 18.60
C GLN A 45 -4.93 11.02 17.78
N PHE A 46 -5.14 12.27 17.38
CA PHE A 46 -4.24 13.04 16.54
C PHE A 46 -3.62 14.17 17.35
N GLU A 47 -2.37 14.51 17.05
CA GLU A 47 -1.70 15.72 17.52
C GLU A 47 -0.90 16.33 16.37
N ILE A 48 -1.15 17.60 16.07
CA ILE A 48 -0.52 18.32 14.96
C ILE A 48 0.39 19.38 15.55
N HIS A 49 1.63 19.43 15.07
CA HIS A 49 2.58 20.52 15.34
C HIS A 49 2.77 21.29 14.04
N TYR A 50 2.46 22.58 14.02
CA TYR A 50 2.70 23.41 12.84
C TYR A 50 3.29 24.76 13.21
N THR A 51 4.11 25.28 12.30
CA THR A 51 4.65 26.64 12.38
C THR A 51 3.77 27.57 11.54
N GLY A 52 3.27 28.65 12.14
CA GLY A 52 2.29 29.54 11.48
C GLY A 52 2.17 30.91 12.16
N GLU A 53 1.41 31.81 11.55
CA GLU A 53 1.16 33.15 12.06
C GLU A 53 0.31 33.18 13.34
N GLU A 54 0.26 34.33 14.02
CA GLU A 54 -0.39 34.44 15.31
C GLU A 54 -1.90 34.20 15.31
N SER A 55 -2.55 34.59 14.22
CA SER A 55 -3.97 34.40 14.04
C SER A 55 -4.27 33.44 12.87
N GLY A 56 -3.28 32.67 12.43
CA GLY A 56 -3.40 31.76 11.30
C GLY A 56 -4.30 30.57 11.62
N TRP A 57 -4.96 30.05 10.59
CA TRP A 57 -5.76 28.82 10.68
C TRP A 57 -5.00 27.62 10.11
N PHE A 58 -5.35 26.43 10.58
CA PHE A 58 -4.81 25.17 10.11
C PHE A 58 -5.94 24.15 10.00
N ALA A 59 -6.06 23.54 8.83
CA ALA A 59 -6.98 22.46 8.55
C ALA A 59 -6.22 21.17 8.30
N VAL A 60 -6.67 20.09 8.91
CA VAL A 60 -6.24 18.72 8.63
C VAL A 60 -7.48 17.91 8.31
N GLY A 61 -7.40 17.08 7.29
CA GLY A 61 -8.55 16.38 6.76
C GLY A 61 -8.20 15.10 6.04
N PHE A 62 -9.22 14.45 5.52
CA PHE A 62 -9.15 13.18 4.83
C PHE A 62 -9.92 13.25 3.53
N SER A 63 -9.36 12.65 2.48
CA SER A 63 -10.02 12.56 1.18
C SER A 63 -9.80 11.21 0.53
N ASN A 64 -10.59 10.91 -0.50
CA ASN A 64 -10.55 9.60 -1.13
C ASN A 64 -9.21 9.33 -1.82
N ARG A 65 -8.67 10.31 -2.58
CA ARG A 65 -7.44 10.14 -3.38
C ARG A 65 -6.38 11.21 -3.13
N GLY A 66 -6.55 12.04 -2.11
CA GLY A 66 -5.58 13.08 -1.71
C GLY A 66 -5.84 14.44 -2.34
N GLU A 67 -6.94 14.61 -3.08
CA GLU A 67 -7.42 15.93 -3.49
C GLU A 67 -7.85 16.72 -2.25
N LEU A 68 -7.53 18.01 -2.25
CA LEU A 68 -7.99 18.93 -1.20
C LEU A 68 -9.51 19.11 -1.19
N THR A 69 -10.19 18.74 -2.30
CA THR A 69 -11.62 18.91 -2.51
C THR A 69 -12.18 17.83 -3.43
N PRO A 70 -13.37 17.28 -3.14
CA PRO A 70 -14.07 17.41 -1.87
C PRO A 70 -13.35 16.63 -0.75
N ALA A 71 -13.41 17.13 0.49
CA ALA A 71 -12.71 16.52 1.62
C ALA A 71 -13.30 16.93 2.98
N ASP A 72 -13.15 16.06 3.95
CA ASP A 72 -13.58 16.21 5.34
C ASP A 72 -12.42 16.77 6.18
N TYR A 73 -12.68 17.78 7.01
CA TYR A 73 -11.67 18.57 7.72
C TYR A 73 -12.02 18.86 9.18
N CYS A 74 -11.04 18.68 10.06
CA CYS A 74 -11.00 19.35 11.35
C CYS A 74 -10.17 20.65 11.24
N VAL A 75 -10.78 21.81 11.54
CA VAL A 75 -10.15 23.12 11.34
C VAL A 75 -9.95 23.87 12.65
N LEU A 76 -8.70 24.21 12.96
CA LEU A 76 -8.33 25.17 13.99
C LEU A 76 -8.27 26.57 13.38
N TRP A 77 -8.96 27.53 13.98
CA TRP A 77 -8.91 28.93 13.55
C TRP A 77 -9.04 29.89 14.73
N ILE A 78 -8.61 31.14 14.52
CA ILE A 78 -8.57 32.18 15.56
C ILE A 78 -9.42 33.35 15.09
N ASP A 79 -10.31 33.84 15.95
CA ASP A 79 -11.17 34.99 15.65
C ASP A 79 -10.52 36.34 15.98
N TRP A 80 -11.20 37.43 15.61
CA TRP A 80 -10.75 38.81 15.87
C TRP A 80 -10.64 39.15 17.37
N HIS A 81 -11.24 38.36 18.25
CA HIS A 81 -11.13 38.50 19.71
C HIS A 81 -10.02 37.60 20.29
N LEU A 82 -9.17 37.01 19.43
CA LEU A 82 -8.10 36.07 19.79
C LEU A 82 -8.62 34.79 20.46
N LYS A 83 -9.91 34.45 20.25
CA LYS A 83 -10.47 33.19 20.72
C LYS A 83 -10.15 32.10 19.70
N VAL A 84 -9.64 30.98 20.20
CA VAL A 84 -9.37 29.78 19.40
C VAL A 84 -10.63 28.95 19.29
N HIS A 85 -10.93 28.55 18.06
CA HIS A 85 -12.05 27.68 17.70
C HIS A 85 -11.49 26.44 17.02
N PHE A 86 -12.18 25.32 17.21
CA PHE A 86 -11.91 24.06 16.53
C PHE A 86 -13.24 23.45 16.13
N GLN A 87 -13.40 23.21 14.83
CA GLN A 87 -14.67 22.78 14.27
C GLN A 87 -14.45 21.72 13.20
N ASP A 88 -15.36 20.77 13.19
CA ASP A 88 -15.52 19.79 12.14
C ASP A 88 -16.29 20.41 10.97
N ALA A 89 -15.80 20.16 9.76
CA ALA A 89 -16.32 20.78 8.56
C ALA A 89 -15.96 20.01 7.30
N TRP A 90 -16.78 20.18 6.28
CA TRP A 90 -16.58 19.60 4.96
C TRP A 90 -16.26 20.67 3.92
N ALA A 91 -15.29 20.40 3.04
CA ALA A 91 -15.03 21.21 1.85
C ALA A 91 -15.75 20.62 0.64
N ASN A 92 -16.60 21.41 -0.01
CA ASN A 92 -17.26 21.00 -1.24
C ASN A 92 -16.31 21.01 -2.45
N ASN A 93 -16.82 20.65 -3.64
CA ASN A 93 -16.04 20.57 -4.88
C ASN A 93 -15.36 21.89 -5.31
N LYS A 94 -15.76 23.04 -4.74
CA LYS A 94 -15.14 24.35 -4.99
C LYS A 94 -14.12 24.76 -3.91
N GLY A 95 -13.93 23.91 -2.90
CA GLY A 95 -13.08 24.17 -1.74
C GLY A 95 -13.69 25.08 -0.70
N ILE A 96 -14.99 25.36 -0.78
CA ILE A 96 -15.69 26.18 0.20
C ILE A 96 -16.05 25.29 1.39
N ILE A 97 -15.64 25.72 2.58
CA ILE A 97 -15.90 25.04 3.85
C ILE A 97 -17.35 25.29 4.30
N GLU A 98 -18.01 24.20 4.67
CA GLU A 98 -19.32 24.11 5.30
C GLU A 98 -19.14 23.38 6.64
N VAL A 99 -19.39 24.07 7.76
CA VAL A 99 -19.31 23.47 9.10
C VAL A 99 -20.39 22.42 9.27
N ASP A 100 -20.01 21.25 9.77
CA ASP A 100 -20.92 20.13 9.90
C ASP A 100 -21.92 20.31 11.03
N SER A 101 -23.09 19.67 10.86
CA SER A 101 -24.16 19.74 11.85
C SER A 101 -23.85 18.91 13.09
N TYR A 102 -23.06 17.84 12.90
CA TYR A 102 -22.45 17.03 13.93
C TYR A 102 -20.96 17.37 14.00
N GLN A 103 -20.32 17.09 15.15
CA GLN A 103 -18.91 17.41 15.36
C GLN A 103 -18.19 16.14 15.78
N ASP A 104 -17.38 15.60 14.89
CA ASP A 104 -16.72 14.32 15.06
C ASP A 104 -15.25 14.46 15.47
N CYS A 105 -14.71 15.68 15.39
CA CYS A 105 -13.41 16.08 15.93
C CYS A 105 -13.49 16.46 17.42
N ASN A 106 -13.42 15.47 18.31
CA ASN A 106 -13.65 15.59 19.75
C ASN A 106 -12.36 15.79 20.58
N ASP A 107 -12.50 15.98 21.90
CA ASP A 107 -11.38 16.08 22.86
C ASP A 107 -10.29 17.12 22.48
N PHE A 108 -10.72 18.25 21.91
CA PHE A 108 -9.82 19.31 21.47
C PHE A 108 -8.99 19.90 22.61
N ALA A 109 -7.68 19.93 22.43
CA ALA A 109 -6.75 20.67 23.27
C ALA A 109 -5.67 21.34 22.42
N TRP A 110 -5.20 22.52 22.82
CA TRP A 110 -4.15 23.21 22.10
C TRP A 110 -3.21 23.97 23.05
N LYS A 111 -1.97 24.18 22.57
CA LYS A 111 -0.95 25.00 23.21
C LYS A 111 -0.14 25.71 22.14
N ARG A 112 0.39 26.87 22.49
CA ARG A 112 1.27 27.62 21.61
C ARG A 112 2.52 28.10 22.31
N SER A 113 3.64 28.00 21.59
CA SER A 113 4.93 28.53 21.99
C SER A 113 5.26 29.76 21.15
N ILE A 114 5.28 30.93 21.80
CA ILE A 114 5.62 32.21 21.15
C ILE A 114 7.10 32.19 20.70
N LEU A 115 7.99 31.60 21.52
CA LEU A 115 9.43 31.56 21.24
C LEU A 115 9.79 30.78 19.97
N SER A 116 9.05 29.71 19.67
CA SER A 116 9.29 28.85 18.50
C SER A 116 8.26 29.07 17.39
N ASN A 117 7.36 30.04 17.54
CA ASN A 117 6.20 30.29 16.68
C ASN A 117 5.43 29.01 16.27
N MET A 118 5.30 28.08 17.21
CA MET A 118 4.74 26.75 16.97
C MET A 118 3.42 26.59 17.73
N THR A 119 2.39 26.17 17.01
CA THR A 119 1.10 25.77 17.57
C THR A 119 1.01 24.26 17.58
N LYS A 120 0.54 23.71 18.69
CA LYS A 120 0.26 22.29 18.88
C LYS A 120 -1.20 22.13 19.23
N PHE A 121 -1.89 21.24 18.55
CA PHE A 121 -3.26 20.89 18.91
C PHE A 121 -3.53 19.41 18.74
N SER A 122 -4.43 18.87 19.55
CA SER A 122 -4.82 17.47 19.56
C SER A 122 -6.33 17.33 19.54
N PHE A 123 -6.81 16.23 18.97
CA PHE A 123 -8.22 15.86 18.94
C PHE A 123 -8.36 14.35 18.75
N THR A 124 -9.57 13.84 18.91
CA THR A 124 -9.90 12.42 18.70
C THR A 124 -11.05 12.29 17.71
N ARG A 125 -11.01 11.23 16.90
CA ARG A 125 -12.05 10.94 15.90
C ARG A 125 -12.29 9.43 15.84
N LYS A 126 -13.55 9.02 15.64
CA LYS A 126 -13.91 7.61 15.41
C LYS A 126 -13.48 7.14 14.01
N LEU A 127 -13.35 5.83 13.83
CA LEU A 127 -13.09 5.25 12.50
C LEU A 127 -14.27 5.46 11.55
N ASP A 128 -15.48 5.21 12.04
CA ASP A 128 -16.74 5.50 11.37
C ASP A 128 -17.53 6.47 12.26
N THR A 129 -17.83 7.66 11.74
CA THR A 129 -18.57 8.70 12.46
C THR A 129 -20.09 8.56 12.28
N CYS A 130 -20.52 7.72 11.34
CA CYS A 130 -21.91 7.58 10.90
C CYS A 130 -22.52 8.82 10.23
N ASP A 131 -21.73 9.86 9.96
CA ASP A 131 -22.09 10.91 9.00
C ASP A 131 -21.82 10.40 7.58
N GLU A 132 -22.71 10.71 6.63
CA GLU A 132 -22.55 10.35 5.22
C GLU A 132 -21.53 11.23 4.48
N ARG A 133 -21.23 12.42 5.03
CA ARG A 133 -20.26 13.36 4.46
C ARG A 133 -18.83 13.08 4.91
N ASP A 134 -18.68 12.32 5.98
CA ASP A 134 -17.38 12.05 6.58
C ASP A 134 -16.63 10.93 5.89
N TYR A 135 -15.32 11.03 5.97
CA TYR A 135 -14.41 9.98 5.54
C TYR A 135 -14.42 8.79 6.52
N ILE A 136 -14.69 7.59 6.03
CA ILE A 136 -14.57 6.37 6.84
C ILE A 136 -13.11 5.93 6.84
N ILE A 137 -12.50 5.89 8.02
CA ILE A 137 -11.12 5.44 8.19
C ILE A 137 -11.11 3.93 8.34
N GLU A 138 -10.72 3.24 7.28
CA GLU A 138 -10.58 1.79 7.25
C GLU A 138 -9.13 1.34 7.05
N ARG A 139 -8.90 0.02 7.03
CA ARG A 139 -7.58 -0.54 6.72
C ARG A 139 -7.21 -0.24 5.28
N GLY A 140 -5.94 0.08 5.07
CA GLY A 140 -5.44 0.46 3.76
C GLY A 140 -4.71 1.79 3.83
N THR A 141 -4.61 2.44 2.68
CA THR A 141 -4.02 3.76 2.55
C THR A 141 -5.01 4.81 3.05
N THR A 142 -4.56 5.78 3.83
CA THR A 142 -5.32 6.99 4.14
C THR A 142 -4.64 8.18 3.49
N HIS A 143 -5.41 8.98 2.75
CA HIS A 143 -4.93 10.24 2.22
C HIS A 143 -5.26 11.37 3.19
N ILE A 144 -4.23 11.92 3.81
CA ILE A 144 -4.34 13.06 4.70
C ILE A 144 -4.12 14.32 3.88
N VAL A 145 -5.08 15.21 3.89
CA VAL A 145 -4.99 16.53 3.27
C VAL A 145 -4.82 17.58 4.34
N TRP A 146 -4.07 18.62 4.04
CA TRP A 146 -3.83 19.70 4.99
C TRP A 146 -3.72 21.03 4.26
N SER A 147 -4.10 22.09 4.98
CA SER A 147 -4.03 23.44 4.48
C SER A 147 -3.84 24.41 5.64
N LYS A 148 -3.07 25.48 5.41
CA LYS A 148 -2.93 26.56 6.38
C LYS A 148 -2.94 27.91 5.68
N GLY A 149 -3.48 28.90 6.36
CA GLY A 149 -3.60 30.24 5.82
C GLY A 149 -3.58 31.33 6.90
N THR A 150 -3.71 32.57 6.44
CA THR A 150 -3.73 33.73 7.30
C THR A 150 -5.09 33.89 7.97
N GLY A 151 -5.10 34.45 9.16
CA GLY A 151 -6.31 34.95 9.81
C GLY A 151 -6.03 36.31 10.45
N PRO A 152 -6.80 36.73 11.46
CA PRO A 152 -7.94 36.02 12.05
C PRO A 152 -9.12 35.87 11.08
N LEU A 153 -10.01 34.92 11.35
CA LEU A 153 -11.24 34.71 10.58
C LEU A 153 -12.45 35.25 11.33
N SER A 154 -13.48 35.70 10.60
CA SER A 154 -14.76 36.09 11.21
C SER A 154 -15.66 34.88 11.49
N ASN A 155 -15.62 33.89 10.59
CA ASN A 155 -16.28 32.59 10.70
C ASN A 155 -15.54 31.59 9.81
N LEU A 156 -15.82 30.30 10.01
CA LEU A 156 -15.26 29.23 9.19
C LEU A 156 -16.09 28.97 7.92
N ASN A 157 -17.42 29.09 8.02
CA ASN A 157 -18.32 28.91 6.88
C ASN A 157 -18.01 29.88 5.74
N GLY A 158 -17.74 29.35 4.55
CA GLY A 158 -17.41 30.17 3.38
C GLY A 158 -15.90 30.36 3.15
N LEU A 159 -15.04 29.94 4.07
CA LEU A 159 -13.59 29.91 3.85
C LEU A 159 -13.28 28.99 2.65
N ASN A 160 -12.41 29.44 1.74
CA ASN A 160 -11.93 28.59 0.67
C ASN A 160 -10.57 27.96 1.03
N ILE A 161 -10.56 26.64 1.21
CA ILE A 161 -9.39 25.89 1.71
C ILE A 161 -8.20 25.88 0.76
N ILE A 162 -8.43 26.23 -0.52
CA ILE A 162 -7.40 26.31 -1.55
C ILE A 162 -6.96 27.76 -1.74
N THR A 163 -7.90 28.66 -2.07
CA THR A 163 -7.54 30.03 -2.48
C THR A 163 -7.15 30.93 -1.32
N ASN A 164 -7.59 30.63 -0.09
CA ASN A 164 -7.16 31.35 1.12
C ASN A 164 -5.94 30.72 1.79
N ALA A 165 -5.42 29.60 1.27
CA ALA A 165 -4.25 28.93 1.82
C ALA A 165 -2.96 29.67 1.44
N ILE A 166 -2.05 29.78 2.41
CA ILE A 166 -0.65 30.11 2.14
C ILE A 166 0.08 28.88 1.60
N SER A 167 -0.25 27.71 2.15
CA SER A 167 0.32 26.43 1.76
C SER A 167 -0.66 25.32 2.07
N SER A 168 -0.73 24.35 1.19
CA SER A 168 -1.53 23.15 1.34
C SER A 168 -0.80 21.97 0.71
N GLY A 169 -1.25 20.77 1.03
CA GLY A 169 -0.68 19.56 0.47
C GLY A 169 -1.43 18.33 0.91
N MET A 170 -0.89 17.19 0.51
CA MET A 170 -1.37 15.87 0.92
C MET A 170 -0.21 15.05 1.47
N SER A 171 -0.51 13.97 2.18
CA SER A 171 0.42 12.94 2.62
C SER A 171 -0.33 11.62 2.74
N ARG A 172 0.36 10.50 2.50
CA ARG A 172 -0.24 9.16 2.57
C ARG A 172 0.38 8.38 3.73
N THR A 173 -0.45 7.61 4.41
CA THR A 173 -0.01 6.66 5.45
C THR A 173 -1.09 5.60 5.64
N GLU A 174 -0.74 4.43 6.18
CA GLU A 174 -1.71 3.57 6.84
C GLU A 174 -1.98 4.10 8.26
N LEU A 175 -3.19 4.58 8.57
CA LEU A 175 -3.51 5.04 9.93
C LEU A 175 -3.70 3.86 10.89
N LEU A 176 -4.38 2.80 10.43
CA LEU A 176 -4.74 1.62 11.23
C LEU A 176 -3.58 0.62 11.36
N ARG A 177 -2.52 1.06 12.03
CA ARG A 177 -1.36 0.23 12.38
C ARG A 177 -1.62 -0.48 13.69
N THR A 178 -2.65 -1.31 13.73
CA THR A 178 -3.09 -1.98 14.96
C THR A 178 -2.10 -3.03 15.46
N VAL A 179 -1.10 -3.38 14.66
CA VAL A 179 -0.15 -4.43 15.02
C VAL A 179 1.04 -3.87 15.78
N SER A 180 0.88 -3.82 17.11
CA SER A 180 2.00 -3.99 18.02
C SER A 180 2.49 -5.44 17.92
N HIS A 181 3.06 -5.81 16.77
CA HIS A 181 3.89 -7.01 16.71
C HIS A 181 5.00 -6.77 17.70
N LYS A 182 4.90 -7.35 18.91
CA LYS A 182 5.97 -7.30 19.90
C LYS A 182 7.23 -7.71 19.16
N ARG A 183 8.15 -6.76 18.99
CA ARG A 183 9.38 -6.98 18.25
C ARG A 183 10.03 -8.23 18.84
N PRO A 184 10.18 -9.31 18.05
CA PRO A 184 10.69 -10.55 18.58
C PRO A 184 12.12 -10.32 19.05
N GLU A 185 12.53 -11.06 20.08
CA GLU A 185 13.91 -11.00 20.54
C GLU A 185 14.84 -11.42 19.40
N PHE A 186 15.83 -10.56 19.14
CA PHE A 186 16.83 -10.80 18.12
C PHE A 186 17.98 -11.62 18.72
N PRO A 187 18.48 -12.64 18.02
CA PRO A 187 19.68 -13.38 18.42
C PRO A 187 20.86 -12.45 18.69
N SER A 188 21.77 -12.86 19.58
CA SER A 188 22.94 -12.06 19.96
C SER A 188 23.93 -11.82 18.81
N ASP A 189 23.89 -12.63 17.76
CA ASP A 189 24.69 -12.48 16.55
C ASP A 189 24.05 -11.56 15.50
N THR A 190 22.94 -10.88 15.85
CA THR A 190 22.28 -9.95 14.94
C THR A 190 23.15 -8.72 14.69
N TRP A 191 23.37 -8.39 13.42
CA TRP A 191 24.16 -7.23 12.99
C TRP A 191 23.38 -6.39 11.98
N LYS A 192 23.74 -5.11 11.87
CA LYS A 192 23.06 -4.12 11.03
C LYS A 192 23.84 -3.85 9.75
N TYR A 193 23.12 -3.64 8.65
CA TYR A 193 23.69 -3.16 7.39
C TYR A 193 22.81 -2.05 6.83
N GLN A 194 23.41 -0.92 6.49
CA GLN A 194 22.70 0.22 5.93
C GLN A 194 23.05 0.33 4.44
N LEU A 195 22.03 0.30 3.60
CA LEU A 195 22.13 0.60 2.18
C LEU A 195 21.53 1.98 1.97
N LEU A 196 22.38 2.99 1.83
CA LEU A 196 22.01 4.40 1.78
C LEU A 196 22.18 4.96 0.37
N ALA A 197 21.43 5.99 -0.01
CA ALA A 197 21.79 6.86 -1.11
C ALA A 197 23.12 7.58 -0.80
N ASP A 198 23.88 7.98 -1.82
CA ASP A 198 25.19 8.62 -1.62
C ASP A 198 25.11 10.12 -1.97
N HIS A 199 24.92 10.95 -0.95
CA HIS A 199 24.93 12.43 -1.05
C HIS A 199 24.17 12.97 -2.27
N VAL A 200 22.95 12.48 -2.49
CA VAL A 200 22.12 12.82 -3.64
C VAL A 200 21.70 14.27 -3.55
N ASN A 201 22.06 15.07 -4.56
CA ASN A 201 21.52 16.41 -4.72
C ASN A 201 20.11 16.28 -5.28
N VAL A 202 19.09 16.30 -4.41
CA VAL A 202 17.69 16.11 -4.80
C VAL A 202 17.30 17.19 -5.82
N PRO A 203 16.92 16.81 -7.06
CA PRO A 203 16.60 17.78 -8.09
C PRO A 203 15.40 18.67 -7.74
N GLN A 204 15.37 19.85 -8.35
CA GLN A 204 14.31 20.84 -8.15
C GLN A 204 13.07 20.57 -9.04
N VAL A 205 12.70 19.29 -9.17
CA VAL A 205 11.50 18.83 -9.86
C VAL A 205 10.62 18.09 -8.87
N GLU A 206 9.36 17.88 -9.22
CA GLU A 206 8.39 17.26 -8.31
C GLU A 206 8.75 15.82 -7.96
N THR A 207 9.19 15.03 -8.93
CA THR A 207 9.40 13.58 -8.78
C THR A 207 10.79 13.21 -9.24
N THR A 208 11.54 12.43 -8.45
CA THR A 208 12.84 11.87 -8.85
C THR A 208 13.00 10.45 -8.34
N TYR A 209 13.36 9.51 -9.22
CA TYR A 209 13.73 8.15 -8.85
C TYR A 209 15.24 7.99 -8.96
N TRP A 210 15.88 7.61 -7.85
CA TRP A 210 17.33 7.51 -7.76
C TRP A 210 17.77 6.08 -7.45
N CYS A 211 18.62 5.53 -8.30
CA CYS A 211 19.07 4.15 -8.24
C CYS A 211 20.54 4.06 -7.82
N ARG A 212 20.85 3.18 -6.85
CA ARG A 212 22.20 2.83 -6.43
C ARG A 212 22.39 1.33 -6.42
N VAL A 213 23.31 0.81 -7.23
CA VAL A 213 23.68 -0.62 -7.24
C VAL A 213 24.95 -0.83 -6.44
N GLU A 214 24.91 -1.77 -5.49
CA GLU A 214 26.03 -2.09 -4.61
C GLU A 214 26.19 -3.61 -4.44
N LYS A 215 27.43 -4.02 -4.12
CA LYS A 215 27.74 -5.39 -3.72
C LYS A 215 27.60 -5.56 -2.22
N LEU A 216 26.85 -6.58 -1.82
CA LEU A 216 26.67 -6.99 -0.42
C LEU A 216 27.99 -7.33 0.28
N PRO A 217 28.07 -7.13 1.61
CA PRO A 217 29.25 -7.49 2.41
C PRO A 217 29.68 -8.94 2.27
N GLU A 218 31.00 -9.17 2.42
CA GLU A 218 31.63 -10.49 2.34
C GLU A 218 31.01 -11.53 3.30
N ALA A 219 30.51 -11.08 4.46
CA ALA A 219 29.81 -11.93 5.41
C ALA A 219 28.63 -12.68 4.77
N LEU A 220 27.92 -12.06 3.83
CA LEU A 220 26.77 -12.63 3.12
C LEU A 220 27.17 -13.62 2.01
N ARG A 221 28.45 -14.01 1.88
CA ARG A 221 28.81 -15.24 1.16
C ARG A 221 28.25 -16.49 1.85
N GLN A 222 27.93 -16.40 3.13
CA GLN A 222 27.18 -17.41 3.88
C GLN A 222 25.71 -17.03 3.95
N LYS A 223 24.82 -18.03 4.04
CA LYS A 223 23.38 -17.82 4.21
C LYS A 223 23.10 -17.13 5.55
N HIS A 224 22.31 -16.07 5.52
CA HIS A 224 21.79 -15.35 6.67
C HIS A 224 20.27 -15.22 6.56
N HIS A 225 19.62 -14.87 7.67
CA HIS A 225 18.24 -14.41 7.68
C HIS A 225 18.20 -12.90 7.90
N VAL A 226 17.38 -12.20 7.11
CA VAL A 226 16.87 -10.88 7.45
C VAL A 226 15.77 -11.06 8.50
N LEU A 227 15.92 -10.38 9.63
CA LEU A 227 14.94 -10.36 10.71
C LEU A 227 14.05 -9.12 10.68
N GLN A 228 14.57 -8.04 10.12
CA GLN A 228 13.89 -6.76 9.98
C GLN A 228 14.57 -5.92 8.90
N PHE A 229 13.78 -5.09 8.24
CA PHE A 229 14.28 -3.93 7.51
C PHE A 229 13.46 -2.69 7.86
N GLY A 230 14.04 -1.51 7.74
CA GLY A 230 13.33 -0.26 8.02
C GLY A 230 14.08 0.96 7.49
N PRO A 231 13.46 2.15 7.57
CA PRO A 231 14.01 3.34 6.98
C PRO A 231 15.18 3.90 7.79
N VAL A 232 16.15 4.49 7.09
CA VAL A 232 17.12 5.43 7.62
C VAL A 232 16.93 6.71 6.83
N ILE A 233 16.28 7.70 7.44
CA ILE A 233 15.98 8.97 6.77
C ILE A 233 17.00 10.03 7.21
N GLN A 234 17.55 10.77 6.25
CA GLN A 234 18.40 11.93 6.51
C GLN A 234 17.58 12.96 7.31
N PRO A 235 18.05 13.39 8.49
CA PRO A 235 17.34 14.38 9.30
C PRO A 235 17.06 15.67 8.51
N GLY A 236 15.81 16.12 8.52
CA GLY A 236 15.37 17.31 7.79
C GLY A 236 14.96 17.07 6.33
N ASN A 237 14.95 15.81 5.87
CA ASN A 237 14.44 15.39 4.55
C ASN A 237 13.25 14.42 4.66
N GLU A 238 12.62 14.30 5.83
CA GLU A 238 11.47 13.42 6.09
C GLU A 238 10.28 13.71 5.17
N HIS A 239 10.17 14.94 4.68
CA HIS A 239 9.14 15.39 3.74
C HIS A 239 9.49 15.10 2.27
N LEU A 240 10.73 14.71 1.95
CA LEU A 240 11.20 14.48 0.58
C LEU A 240 11.17 13.00 0.20
N VAL A 241 11.56 12.11 1.12
CA VAL A 241 11.65 10.67 0.82
C VAL A 241 10.26 10.04 0.86
N HIS A 242 9.69 9.73 -0.31
CA HIS A 242 8.33 9.24 -0.43
C HIS A 242 8.23 7.72 -0.30
N HIS A 243 9.11 6.98 -0.97
CA HIS A 243 9.27 5.54 -0.79
C HIS A 243 10.68 5.08 -1.17
N MET A 244 11.05 3.88 -0.71
CA MET A 244 12.33 3.23 -0.97
C MET A 244 12.13 1.75 -1.22
N GLU A 245 12.82 1.20 -2.21
CA GLU A 245 12.82 -0.22 -2.52
C GLU A 245 14.23 -0.77 -2.66
N VAL A 246 14.43 -2.04 -2.30
CA VAL A 246 15.69 -2.76 -2.47
C VAL A 246 15.44 -4.01 -3.28
N PHE A 247 16.10 -4.10 -4.43
CA PHE A 247 15.98 -5.21 -5.36
C PHE A 247 17.22 -6.10 -5.33
N HIS A 248 17.01 -7.41 -5.42
CA HIS A 248 18.04 -8.40 -5.69
C HIS A 248 18.26 -8.55 -7.20
N CYS A 249 19.52 -8.50 -7.61
CA CYS A 249 19.96 -8.77 -8.97
C CYS A 249 20.07 -10.28 -9.19
N ALA A 250 18.94 -10.94 -9.40
CA ALA A 250 18.78 -12.40 -9.45
C ALA A 250 19.35 -13.03 -10.75
N GLY A 251 20.67 -12.92 -10.95
CA GLY A 251 21.42 -13.59 -12.01
C GLY A 251 22.22 -14.80 -11.50
N ALA A 252 23.10 -15.34 -12.36
CA ALA A 252 24.06 -16.36 -11.94
C ALA A 252 24.89 -15.85 -10.74
N SER A 253 25.23 -16.73 -9.80
CA SER A 253 25.89 -16.35 -8.53
C SER A 253 27.23 -15.62 -8.73
N GLU A 254 27.96 -15.95 -9.80
CA GLU A 254 29.25 -15.35 -10.17
C GLU A 254 29.11 -14.16 -11.15
N ALA A 255 27.91 -13.86 -11.62
CA ALA A 255 27.69 -12.76 -12.55
C ALA A 255 28.02 -11.42 -11.88
N ASN A 256 28.89 -10.66 -12.54
CA ASN A 256 29.27 -9.32 -12.09
C ASN A 256 28.28 -8.28 -12.61
N ILE A 257 27.59 -7.58 -11.70
CA ILE A 257 26.69 -6.49 -12.07
C ILE A 257 27.45 -5.15 -11.93
N PRO A 258 27.43 -4.27 -12.94
CA PRO A 258 28.03 -2.95 -12.84
C PRO A 258 27.45 -2.16 -11.67
N LEU A 259 28.31 -1.53 -10.89
CA LEU A 259 27.89 -0.53 -9.91
C LEU A 259 27.27 0.67 -10.64
N TYR A 260 26.27 1.28 -10.04
CA TYR A 260 25.53 2.40 -10.61
C TYR A 260 25.09 3.34 -9.50
N ASN A 261 25.05 4.65 -9.78
CA ASN A 261 24.54 5.66 -8.86
C ASN A 261 24.05 6.85 -9.69
N GLY A 262 22.74 7.01 -9.81
CA GLY A 262 22.14 8.04 -10.65
C GLY A 262 20.62 7.87 -10.82
N PRO A 263 19.98 8.73 -11.65
CA PRO A 263 18.56 8.62 -11.94
C PRO A 263 18.20 7.24 -12.54
N CYS A 264 17.14 6.62 -12.05
CA CYS A 264 16.73 5.28 -12.52
C CYS A 264 16.34 5.25 -14.00
N ASP A 265 15.93 6.38 -14.57
CA ASP A 265 15.52 6.54 -15.96
C ASP A 265 16.64 7.07 -16.87
N ALA A 266 17.86 7.22 -16.36
CA ALA A 266 18.97 7.76 -17.13
C ALA A 266 19.33 6.85 -18.32
N ALA A 267 19.57 7.47 -19.48
CA ALA A 267 19.91 6.76 -20.72
C ALA A 267 21.26 6.01 -20.65
N ASP A 268 22.14 6.41 -19.73
CA ASP A 268 23.44 5.79 -19.47
C ASP A 268 23.41 4.71 -18.38
N ARG A 269 22.23 4.42 -17.77
CA ARG A 269 22.08 3.33 -16.81
C ARG A 269 22.45 1.98 -17.47
N PRO A 270 23.44 1.23 -16.94
CA PRO A 270 23.89 0.00 -17.60
C PRO A 270 22.77 -1.03 -17.73
N GLN A 271 22.57 -1.57 -18.93
CA GLN A 271 21.51 -2.54 -19.21
C GLN A 271 21.57 -3.79 -18.32
N ALA A 272 22.76 -4.20 -17.89
CA ALA A 272 22.94 -5.32 -16.98
C ALA A 272 22.27 -5.13 -15.61
N THR A 273 22.00 -3.89 -15.19
CA THR A 273 21.29 -3.60 -13.93
C THR A 273 19.79 -3.89 -14.01
N GLN A 274 19.23 -4.06 -15.22
CA GLN A 274 17.81 -4.37 -15.42
C GLN A 274 17.40 -5.74 -14.88
N ILE A 275 18.35 -6.60 -14.49
CA ILE A 275 18.07 -7.87 -13.82
C ILE A 275 17.65 -7.69 -12.35
N CYS A 276 17.91 -6.52 -11.76
CA CYS A 276 17.57 -6.20 -10.37
C CYS A 276 16.08 -5.89 -10.25
N LYS A 277 15.25 -6.93 -10.24
CA LYS A 277 13.78 -6.82 -10.19
C LYS A 277 13.14 -7.53 -9.00
N LYS A 278 13.88 -8.41 -8.31
CA LYS A 278 13.33 -9.19 -7.19
C LYS A 278 13.31 -8.34 -5.92
N VAL A 279 12.14 -7.89 -5.46
CA VAL A 279 12.00 -7.05 -4.26
C VAL A 279 12.45 -7.82 -3.01
N LEU A 280 13.41 -7.27 -2.26
CA LEU A 280 13.84 -7.75 -0.94
C LEU A 280 13.24 -6.94 0.20
N ALA A 281 13.03 -5.64 -0.01
CA ALA A 281 12.44 -4.70 0.94
C ALA A 281 11.76 -3.56 0.18
N ALA A 282 10.64 -3.08 0.71
CA ALA A 282 9.97 -1.87 0.25
C ALA A 282 9.39 -1.13 1.46
N TRP A 283 9.53 0.19 1.45
CA TRP A 283 9.14 1.08 2.53
C TRP A 283 8.52 2.35 1.93
N ALA A 284 7.50 2.91 2.57
CA ALA A 284 6.90 4.18 2.17
C ALA A 284 6.79 5.15 3.36
N MET A 285 6.62 6.44 3.07
CA MET A 285 6.55 7.49 4.09
C MET A 285 5.56 7.16 5.22
N GLY A 286 5.99 7.36 6.46
CA GLY A 286 5.20 7.02 7.64
C GLY A 286 5.26 5.54 8.03
N ALA A 287 5.65 4.61 7.14
CA ALA A 287 5.80 3.18 7.43
C ALA A 287 6.80 2.92 8.56
N ASP A 288 6.46 1.99 9.47
CA ASP A 288 7.39 1.51 10.49
C ASP A 288 8.36 0.49 9.88
N ALA A 289 9.32 0.03 10.66
CA ALA A 289 10.18 -1.07 10.23
C ALA A 289 9.36 -2.35 10.04
N PHE A 290 9.58 -3.05 8.93
CA PHE A 290 8.99 -4.36 8.69
C PHE A 290 9.76 -5.43 9.46
N VAL A 291 9.08 -6.15 10.34
CA VAL A 291 9.67 -7.14 11.24
C VAL A 291 9.19 -8.53 10.87
N TYR A 292 10.12 -9.43 10.60
CA TYR A 292 9.78 -10.83 10.31
C TYR A 292 9.34 -11.56 11.59
N PRO A 293 8.37 -12.49 11.50
CA PRO A 293 7.85 -13.25 12.64
C PRO A 293 8.91 -14.20 13.22
N LYS A 294 8.88 -14.48 14.54
CA LYS A 294 9.91 -15.28 15.23
C LYS A 294 10.18 -16.65 14.60
N GLU A 295 9.22 -17.20 13.88
CA GLU A 295 9.27 -18.48 13.17
C GLU A 295 10.14 -18.43 11.91
N ALA A 296 10.24 -17.26 11.25
CA ALA A 296 10.82 -17.14 9.93
C ALA A 296 11.69 -15.91 9.72
N GLY A 297 12.61 -15.99 8.77
CA GLY A 297 13.39 -14.87 8.26
C GLY A 297 13.60 -14.98 6.76
N LEU A 298 13.76 -13.86 6.07
CA LEU A 298 14.06 -13.88 4.62
C LEU A 298 15.49 -14.34 4.41
N SER A 299 15.66 -15.40 3.63
CA SER A 299 16.96 -15.96 3.29
C SER A 299 17.73 -15.05 2.33
N VAL A 300 18.94 -14.64 2.72
CA VAL A 300 19.86 -13.86 1.89
C VAL A 300 21.27 -14.45 1.95
N GLY A 301 22.05 -14.24 0.89
CA GLY A 301 23.42 -14.72 0.81
C GLY A 301 23.56 -16.24 0.59
N GLY A 302 24.78 -16.73 0.64
CA GLY A 302 25.13 -18.12 0.31
C GLY A 302 25.75 -18.29 -1.08
N LYS A 303 26.21 -19.50 -1.39
CA LYS A 303 27.00 -19.79 -2.62
C LYS A 303 26.22 -19.57 -3.93
N SER A 304 24.92 -19.81 -3.91
CA SER A 304 24.03 -19.64 -5.07
C SER A 304 23.40 -18.25 -5.16
N PHE A 305 23.71 -17.35 -4.23
CA PHE A 305 23.12 -16.02 -4.17
C PHE A 305 24.04 -15.01 -4.86
N ASN A 306 23.53 -14.34 -5.90
CA ASN A 306 24.26 -13.22 -6.50
C ASN A 306 24.35 -12.06 -5.48
N GLN A 307 25.55 -11.53 -5.25
CA GLN A 307 25.80 -10.57 -4.17
C GLN A 307 25.42 -9.12 -4.51
N TYR A 308 24.81 -8.83 -5.67
CA TYR A 308 24.44 -7.47 -6.04
C TYR A 308 22.99 -7.16 -5.69
N ILE A 309 22.79 -5.96 -5.15
CA ILE A 309 21.47 -5.39 -4.86
C ILE A 309 21.39 -3.95 -5.37
N MET A 310 20.18 -3.47 -5.59
CA MET A 310 19.90 -2.11 -6.04
C MET A 310 18.95 -1.44 -5.04
N LEU A 311 19.34 -0.28 -4.51
CA LEU A 311 18.46 0.66 -3.83
C LEU A 311 17.80 1.56 -4.86
N GLU A 312 16.49 1.75 -4.76
CA GLU A 312 15.74 2.78 -5.46
C GLU A 312 15.10 3.71 -4.41
N VAL A 313 15.34 5.01 -4.52
CA VAL A 313 14.73 6.04 -3.66
C VAL A 313 13.88 6.94 -4.52
N HIS A 314 12.60 7.05 -4.19
CA HIS A 314 11.69 8.00 -4.79
C HIS A 314 11.57 9.24 -3.93
N TYR A 315 12.06 10.36 -4.46
CA TYR A 315 11.90 11.68 -3.87
C TYR A 315 10.67 12.38 -4.45
N ASN A 316 9.81 12.89 -3.56
CA ASN A 316 8.70 13.78 -3.88
C ASN A 316 8.99 15.17 -3.30
N ASN A 317 9.24 16.15 -4.17
CA ASN A 317 9.63 17.53 -3.83
C ASN A 317 8.62 18.55 -4.40
N PRO A 318 7.36 18.54 -3.93
CA PRO A 318 6.30 19.42 -4.46
C PRO A 318 6.61 20.90 -4.21
N GLU A 319 7.30 21.22 -3.10
CA GLU A 319 7.75 22.59 -2.77
C GLU A 319 8.96 23.04 -3.62
N ARG A 320 9.53 22.15 -4.45
CA ARG A 320 10.67 22.43 -5.35
C ARG A 320 11.84 23.08 -4.59
N ILE A 321 12.15 22.53 -3.42
CA ILE A 321 13.20 23.00 -2.52
C ILE A 321 14.56 22.75 -3.18
N LYS A 322 15.47 23.74 -3.08
CA LYS A 322 16.82 23.69 -3.63
C LYS A 322 17.85 23.28 -2.58
N ASN A 323 19.02 22.82 -3.05
CA ASN A 323 20.21 22.55 -2.24
C ASN A 323 19.97 21.55 -1.10
N LYS A 324 19.11 20.56 -1.35
CA LYS A 324 18.86 19.45 -0.44
C LYS A 324 19.76 18.28 -0.83
N VAL A 325 20.58 17.85 0.12
CA VAL A 325 21.43 16.67 0.00
C VAL A 325 20.81 15.57 0.83
N ASP A 326 20.67 14.39 0.25
CA ASP A 326 20.07 13.23 0.90
C ASP A 326 20.99 12.01 0.88
N SER A 327 20.99 11.25 1.97
CA SER A 327 21.65 9.94 2.09
C SER A 327 20.74 8.96 2.83
N SER A 328 19.44 9.03 2.54
CA SER A 328 18.43 8.14 3.09
C SER A 328 18.51 6.76 2.43
N GLY A 329 18.00 5.73 3.12
CA GLY A 329 18.01 4.36 2.62
C GLY A 329 17.38 3.37 3.58
N ILE A 330 17.77 2.10 3.48
CA ILE A 330 17.22 1.00 4.28
C ILE A 330 18.29 0.38 5.19
N GLU A 331 17.94 0.20 6.47
CA GLU A 331 18.71 -0.60 7.43
C GLU A 331 18.14 -2.02 7.54
N PHE A 332 18.99 -3.02 7.32
CA PHE A 332 18.70 -4.44 7.50
C PHE A 332 19.27 -4.96 8.81
N TYR A 333 18.57 -5.90 9.45
CA TYR A 333 19.04 -6.68 10.58
C TYR A 333 19.25 -8.12 10.12
N PHE A 334 20.50 -8.56 10.09
CA PHE A 334 20.88 -9.89 9.64
C PHE A 334 21.32 -10.77 10.81
N THR A 335 21.11 -12.08 10.69
CA THR A 335 21.60 -13.08 11.65
C THR A 335 22.16 -14.31 10.93
N LYS A 336 23.18 -14.95 11.50
CA LYS A 336 23.66 -16.28 11.08
C LYS A 336 22.86 -17.38 11.76
N THR A 337 22.32 -17.11 12.94
CA THR A 337 21.39 -18.00 13.65
C THR A 337 20.05 -18.01 12.91
N LEU A 338 19.92 -18.93 11.95
CA LEU A 338 18.72 -19.07 11.12
C LEU A 338 17.50 -19.42 11.99
N ARG A 339 16.36 -18.76 11.71
CA ARG A 339 15.07 -19.13 12.28
C ARG A 339 14.58 -20.46 11.70
N LYS A 340 13.53 -21.01 12.30
CA LYS A 340 12.99 -22.34 11.96
C LYS A 340 12.63 -22.46 10.48
N TYR A 341 12.09 -21.41 9.88
CA TYR A 341 11.66 -21.38 8.49
C TYR A 341 12.34 -20.28 7.68
N ASP A 342 12.61 -20.56 6.42
CA ASP A 342 12.82 -19.50 5.44
C ASP A 342 11.45 -18.86 5.12
N ALA A 343 11.39 -17.54 5.05
CA ALA A 343 10.25 -16.83 4.50
C ALA A 343 10.28 -16.89 2.96
N GLY A 344 9.12 -17.07 2.34
CA GLY A 344 8.91 -17.03 0.90
C GLY A 344 8.02 -15.87 0.48
N VAL A 345 7.98 -15.63 -0.83
CA VAL A 345 7.05 -14.69 -1.48
C VAL A 345 6.30 -15.45 -2.58
N ILE A 346 4.98 -15.34 -2.61
CA ILE A 346 4.17 -15.79 -3.73
C ILE A 346 3.55 -14.56 -4.38
N GLU A 347 3.65 -14.48 -5.71
CA GLU A 347 2.95 -13.49 -6.52
C GLU A 347 1.56 -14.01 -6.88
N LEU A 348 0.53 -13.28 -6.45
CA LEU A 348 -0.88 -13.51 -6.79
C LEU A 348 -1.35 -12.45 -7.79
N GLY A 349 -2.39 -12.77 -8.57
CA GLY A 349 -3.05 -11.81 -9.46
C GLY A 349 -2.95 -12.16 -10.94
N LEU A 350 -2.78 -11.14 -11.78
CA LEU A 350 -2.83 -11.28 -13.23
C LEU A 350 -1.46 -11.56 -13.83
N GLU A 351 -1.44 -12.42 -14.85
CA GLU A 351 -0.24 -12.62 -15.68
C GLU A 351 0.15 -11.32 -16.40
N TYR A 352 1.46 -11.11 -16.57
CA TYR A 352 2.03 -9.96 -17.29
C TYR A 352 1.92 -10.14 -18.81
N THR A 353 0.70 -10.15 -19.34
CA THR A 353 0.41 -10.37 -20.76
C THR A 353 -0.65 -9.40 -21.25
N ASP A 354 -0.67 -9.15 -22.56
CA ASP A 354 -1.65 -8.31 -23.23
C ASP A 354 -3.05 -8.94 -23.35
N LYS A 355 -3.25 -10.15 -22.80
CA LYS A 355 -4.55 -10.86 -22.80
C LYS A 355 -5.61 -10.15 -21.99
N MET A 356 -5.19 -9.47 -20.94
CA MET A 356 -6.06 -8.67 -20.06
C MET A 356 -5.89 -7.21 -20.44
N ALA A 357 -7.01 -6.54 -20.70
CA ALA A 357 -7.03 -5.17 -21.20
C ALA A 357 -8.15 -4.37 -20.54
N ILE A 358 -7.89 -3.08 -20.33
CA ILE A 358 -8.81 -2.10 -19.76
C ILE A 358 -9.16 -1.11 -20.87
N PRO A 359 -10.43 -1.02 -21.29
CA PRO A 359 -10.86 -0.04 -22.28
C PRO A 359 -10.54 1.41 -21.84
N PRO A 360 -10.42 2.35 -22.79
CA PRO A 360 -10.23 3.77 -22.45
C PRO A 360 -11.48 4.36 -21.80
N HIS A 361 -11.33 5.48 -21.09
CA HIS A 361 -12.42 6.26 -20.51
C HIS A 361 -13.33 5.51 -19.53
N GLN A 362 -12.74 4.63 -18.70
CA GLN A 362 -13.48 3.93 -17.64
C GLN A 362 -13.26 4.60 -16.30
N GLU A 363 -14.34 4.94 -15.61
CA GLU A 363 -14.27 5.42 -14.23
C GLU A 363 -13.88 4.29 -13.28
N LEU A 364 -14.46 3.11 -13.51
CA LEU A 364 -14.21 1.87 -12.76
C LEU A 364 -14.22 0.70 -13.74
N PHE A 365 -13.12 -0.05 -13.78
CA PHE A 365 -13.05 -1.33 -14.49
C PHE A 365 -12.26 -2.33 -13.65
N GLU A 366 -12.86 -3.48 -13.34
CA GLU A 366 -12.23 -4.51 -12.53
C GLU A 366 -11.58 -5.59 -13.38
N LEU A 367 -10.37 -6.00 -12.98
CA LEU A 367 -9.74 -7.22 -13.47
C LEU A 367 -9.41 -8.12 -12.29
N SER A 368 -9.66 -9.42 -12.44
CA SER A 368 -9.40 -10.43 -11.40
C SER A 368 -8.44 -11.51 -11.87
N GLY A 369 -7.40 -11.74 -11.07
CA GLY A 369 -6.49 -12.87 -11.20
C GLY A 369 -6.71 -13.90 -10.12
N HIS A 370 -6.53 -15.16 -10.47
CA HIS A 370 -6.88 -16.30 -9.62
C HIS A 370 -5.64 -17.16 -9.35
N CYS A 371 -5.51 -17.56 -8.09
CA CYS A 371 -4.79 -18.74 -7.67
C CYS A 371 -5.83 -19.83 -7.37
N VAL A 372 -6.03 -20.75 -8.31
CA VAL A 372 -7.08 -21.78 -8.22
C VAL A 372 -6.71 -22.90 -7.25
N THR A 373 -7.73 -23.62 -6.79
CA THR A 373 -7.60 -24.71 -5.80
C THR A 373 -6.61 -25.80 -6.19
N GLU A 374 -6.48 -26.06 -7.50
CA GLU A 374 -5.59 -27.05 -8.07
C GLU A 374 -4.12 -26.64 -7.93
N CYS A 375 -3.82 -25.34 -8.09
CA CYS A 375 -2.47 -24.82 -7.97
C CYS A 375 -2.00 -24.78 -6.51
N THR A 376 -2.85 -24.34 -5.58
CA THR A 376 -2.52 -24.43 -4.14
C THR A 376 -2.45 -25.88 -3.69
N GLY A 377 -3.32 -26.76 -4.22
CA GLY A 377 -3.35 -28.19 -3.94
C GLY A 377 -2.03 -28.91 -4.26
N ILE A 378 -1.37 -28.53 -5.36
CA ILE A 378 -0.08 -29.11 -5.75
C ILE A 378 1.14 -28.32 -5.23
N GLY A 379 0.99 -27.00 -5.09
CA GLY A 379 2.09 -26.09 -4.78
C GLY A 379 2.37 -25.89 -3.29
N LEU A 380 1.38 -26.14 -2.43
CA LEU A 380 1.50 -25.95 -0.98
C LEU A 380 1.71 -27.28 -0.23
N PRO A 381 2.42 -27.27 0.92
CA PRO A 381 2.61 -28.44 1.76
C PRO A 381 1.30 -28.82 2.46
N GLN A 382 1.17 -30.07 2.90
CA GLN A 382 -0.05 -30.59 3.55
C GLN A 382 -0.52 -29.75 4.75
N ASN A 383 0.39 -29.18 5.52
CA ASN A 383 0.07 -28.32 6.68
C ASN A 383 -0.21 -26.85 6.30
N GLY A 384 -0.15 -26.50 5.02
CA GLY A 384 -0.33 -25.15 4.52
C GLY A 384 0.83 -24.20 4.84
N ILE A 385 0.55 -22.92 4.62
CA ILE A 385 1.45 -21.79 4.86
C ILE A 385 0.74 -20.72 5.70
N TYR A 386 1.54 -19.91 6.39
CA TYR A 386 1.08 -18.76 7.15
C TYR A 386 1.57 -17.49 6.45
N VAL A 387 0.63 -16.73 5.91
CA VAL A 387 0.89 -15.42 5.30
C VAL A 387 0.89 -14.38 6.40
N PHE A 388 1.98 -13.63 6.55
CA PHE A 388 2.14 -12.64 7.61
C PHE A 388 2.30 -11.20 7.07
N GLY A 389 2.52 -11.03 5.76
CA GLY A 389 2.61 -9.72 5.13
C GLY A 389 2.11 -9.75 3.69
N SER A 390 1.79 -8.58 3.15
CA SER A 390 1.26 -8.41 1.81
C SER A 390 1.66 -7.04 1.24
N GLN A 391 2.07 -7.01 -0.02
CA GLN A 391 2.32 -5.80 -0.79
C GLN A 391 1.43 -5.81 -2.03
N LEU A 392 0.56 -4.80 -2.15
CA LEU A 392 -0.34 -4.61 -3.27
C LEU A 392 0.37 -3.77 -4.34
N HIS A 393 0.19 -4.12 -5.62
CA HIS A 393 0.87 -3.46 -6.73
C HIS A 393 0.00 -3.37 -7.98
N THR A 394 0.02 -2.19 -8.60
CA THR A 394 -0.51 -1.87 -9.93
C THR A 394 0.37 -0.79 -10.57
N HIS A 395 0.16 -0.49 -11.85
CA HIS A 395 0.66 0.74 -12.44
C HIS A 395 -0.36 1.88 -12.28
N LEU A 396 -0.15 2.98 -13.01
CA LEU A 396 -0.67 4.33 -12.75
C LEU A 396 -2.20 4.47 -12.65
N THR A 397 -2.97 3.55 -13.23
CA THR A 397 -4.44 3.63 -13.28
C THR A 397 -5.13 2.86 -12.15
N GLY A 398 -4.39 2.09 -11.34
CA GLY A 398 -4.97 1.31 -10.24
C GLY A 398 -5.45 2.20 -9.08
N THR A 399 -6.65 1.91 -8.59
CA THR A 399 -7.33 2.68 -7.54
C THR A 399 -7.75 1.84 -6.35
N THR A 400 -8.04 0.56 -6.55
CA THR A 400 -8.33 -0.37 -5.45
C THR A 400 -7.65 -1.70 -5.72
N VAL A 401 -7.25 -2.39 -4.66
CA VAL A 401 -6.76 -3.76 -4.75
C VAL A 401 -7.30 -4.57 -3.58
N ARG A 402 -7.83 -5.75 -3.85
CA ARG A 402 -8.29 -6.69 -2.80
C ARG A 402 -7.89 -8.12 -3.14
N THR A 403 -7.58 -8.91 -2.12
CA THR A 403 -7.33 -10.35 -2.24
C THR A 403 -8.27 -11.12 -1.34
N ARG A 404 -9.18 -11.87 -1.96
CA ARG A 404 -10.19 -12.72 -1.31
C ARG A 404 -9.59 -14.09 -1.03
N HIS A 405 -9.98 -14.70 0.09
CA HIS A 405 -9.56 -16.05 0.48
C HIS A 405 -10.77 -16.99 0.49
N ILE A 406 -10.73 -18.02 -0.33
CA ILE A 406 -11.85 -18.94 -0.56
C ILE A 406 -11.43 -20.33 -0.08
N ARG A 407 -12.25 -20.97 0.76
CA ARG A 407 -12.05 -22.35 1.22
C ARG A 407 -13.34 -23.13 1.03
N ASN A 408 -13.28 -24.22 0.26
CA ASN A 408 -14.45 -25.08 -0.03
C ASN A 408 -15.67 -24.31 -0.59
N GLY A 409 -15.44 -23.25 -1.36
CA GLY A 409 -16.48 -22.38 -1.92
C GLY A 409 -17.03 -21.31 -0.98
N ASN A 410 -16.56 -21.25 0.27
CA ASN A 410 -16.91 -20.20 1.23
C ASN A 410 -15.82 -19.13 1.22
N GLU A 411 -16.23 -17.87 1.13
CA GLU A 411 -15.32 -16.74 1.28
C GLU A 411 -15.06 -16.48 2.77
N LEU A 412 -13.77 -16.46 3.12
CA LEU A 412 -13.27 -16.11 4.45
C LEU A 412 -12.90 -14.63 4.50
N SER A 413 -12.47 -14.15 5.66
CA SER A 413 -11.93 -12.79 5.79
C SER A 413 -10.88 -12.51 4.70
N PRO A 414 -10.94 -11.35 4.03
CA PRO A 414 -10.01 -11.03 2.95
C PRO A 414 -8.57 -11.03 3.47
N LEU A 415 -7.66 -11.57 2.67
CA LEU A 415 -6.24 -11.65 3.02
C LEU A 415 -5.65 -10.23 3.14
N ASN A 416 -5.92 -9.38 2.16
CA ASN A 416 -5.59 -7.96 2.21
C ASN A 416 -6.53 -7.17 1.31
N TYR A 417 -6.75 -5.90 1.62
CA TYR A 417 -7.50 -4.98 0.78
C TYR A 417 -7.05 -3.55 1.03
N ASP A 418 -7.23 -2.71 0.02
CA ASP A 418 -7.01 -1.27 0.10
C ASP A 418 -7.93 -0.57 -0.90
N ASN A 419 -9.03 -0.01 -0.40
CA ASN A 419 -10.03 0.69 -1.21
C ASN A 419 -9.55 2.08 -1.64
N HIS A 420 -8.56 2.61 -0.92
CA HIS A 420 -7.93 3.91 -1.16
C HIS A 420 -6.50 3.74 -1.69
N TYR A 421 -6.20 2.60 -2.31
CA TYR A 421 -4.88 2.29 -2.84
C TYR A 421 -4.37 3.42 -3.75
N SER A 422 -3.08 3.72 -3.62
CA SER A 422 -2.37 4.65 -4.51
C SER A 422 -1.09 4.02 -5.00
N THR A 423 -0.89 4.13 -6.31
CA THR A 423 0.29 3.64 -7.03
C THR A 423 1.59 4.30 -6.56
N HIS A 424 1.49 5.49 -5.94
CA HIS A 424 2.64 6.22 -5.42
C HIS A 424 3.03 5.75 -4.01
N PHE A 425 2.14 5.03 -3.31
CA PHE A 425 2.28 4.61 -1.91
C PHE A 425 2.15 3.09 -1.80
N GLN A 426 3.24 2.39 -2.12
CA GLN A 426 3.31 0.93 -2.10
C GLN A 426 4.29 0.49 -1.01
N GLU A 427 3.76 -0.06 0.08
CA GLU A 427 4.55 -0.59 1.19
C GLU A 427 4.26 -2.08 1.39
N ILE A 428 5.19 -2.80 2.01
CA ILE A 428 4.92 -4.16 2.50
C ILE A 428 4.25 -4.03 3.87
N ARG A 429 2.95 -4.36 3.94
CA ARG A 429 2.19 -4.31 5.19
C ARG A 429 2.25 -5.64 5.93
N LEU A 430 2.42 -5.57 7.24
CA LEU A 430 2.18 -6.72 8.10
C LEU A 430 0.67 -6.92 8.23
N LEU A 431 0.22 -8.17 8.09
CA LEU A 431 -1.17 -8.48 8.35
C LEU A 431 -1.44 -8.37 9.86
N PRO A 432 -2.67 -7.99 10.27
CA PRO A 432 -3.06 -7.94 11.68
C PRO A 432 -2.78 -9.25 12.40
N GLU A 433 -3.10 -10.36 11.74
CA GLU A 433 -2.79 -11.71 12.20
C GLU A 433 -2.32 -12.55 11.00
N PRO A 434 -1.41 -13.52 11.21
CA PRO A 434 -1.02 -14.44 10.16
C PRO A 434 -2.21 -15.27 9.64
N VAL A 435 -2.42 -15.26 8.32
CA VAL A 435 -3.51 -15.97 7.66
C VAL A 435 -3.04 -17.37 7.24
N HIS A 436 -3.74 -18.41 7.67
CA HIS A 436 -3.41 -19.80 7.36
C HIS A 436 -4.07 -20.26 6.05
N ILE A 437 -3.25 -20.48 5.02
CA ILE A 437 -3.68 -20.95 3.70
C ILE A 437 -3.35 -22.45 3.57
N LEU A 438 -4.36 -23.25 3.23
CA LEU A 438 -4.25 -24.70 3.08
C LEU A 438 -4.20 -25.09 1.59
N PRO A 439 -3.62 -26.25 1.25
CA PRO A 439 -3.78 -26.82 -0.08
C PRO A 439 -5.27 -27.01 -0.42
N GLY A 440 -5.68 -26.58 -1.60
CA GLY A 440 -7.09 -26.61 -2.03
C GLY A 440 -7.86 -25.31 -1.74
N ASP A 441 -7.27 -24.35 -1.04
CA ASP A 441 -7.83 -22.99 -0.97
C ASP A 441 -7.64 -22.25 -2.30
N SER A 442 -8.47 -21.25 -2.58
CA SER A 442 -8.28 -20.33 -3.70
C SER A 442 -8.08 -18.90 -3.20
N LEU A 443 -7.22 -18.16 -3.90
CA LEU A 443 -6.97 -16.74 -3.65
C LEU A 443 -7.34 -15.96 -4.92
N ILE A 444 -8.15 -14.91 -4.78
CA ILE A 444 -8.62 -14.10 -5.91
C ILE A 444 -8.18 -12.66 -5.66
N THR A 445 -7.26 -12.17 -6.47
CA THR A 445 -6.79 -10.78 -6.41
C THR A 445 -7.49 -9.97 -7.48
N THR A 446 -8.26 -8.97 -7.06
CA THR A 446 -9.00 -8.06 -7.94
C THR A 446 -8.43 -6.66 -7.81
N CYS A 447 -8.18 -6.01 -8.94
CA CYS A 447 -7.76 -4.63 -9.02
C CYS A 447 -8.80 -3.80 -9.79
N THR A 448 -9.13 -2.61 -9.29
CA THR A 448 -10.01 -1.65 -9.98
C THR A 448 -9.19 -0.52 -10.57
N TYR A 449 -9.45 -0.19 -11.83
CA TYR A 449 -8.71 0.82 -12.59
C TYR A 449 -9.59 2.00 -13.00
N ASN A 450 -8.97 3.17 -13.09
CA ASN A 450 -9.55 4.38 -13.68
C ASN A 450 -8.72 4.80 -14.90
N THR A 451 -9.33 4.73 -16.08
CA THR A 451 -8.72 5.08 -17.38
C THR A 451 -9.39 6.29 -18.01
N MET A 452 -10.03 7.17 -17.22
CA MET A 452 -10.70 8.38 -17.73
C MET A 452 -9.77 9.25 -18.58
N GLU A 453 -8.49 9.33 -18.21
CA GLU A 453 -7.46 10.11 -18.89
C GLU A 453 -6.75 9.37 -20.04
N ARG A 454 -7.07 8.09 -20.27
CA ARG A 454 -6.47 7.28 -21.34
C ARG A 454 -7.39 7.29 -22.56
N ASN A 455 -6.85 7.72 -23.70
CA ASN A 455 -7.57 7.71 -24.99
C ASN A 455 -7.54 6.33 -25.67
N ASN A 456 -6.54 5.51 -25.36
CA ASN A 456 -6.35 4.18 -25.94
C ASN A 456 -6.56 3.10 -24.88
N VAL A 457 -6.83 1.87 -25.34
CA VAL A 457 -6.87 0.69 -24.47
C VAL A 457 -5.56 0.54 -23.71
N THR A 458 -5.66 0.20 -22.42
CA THR A 458 -4.52 -0.07 -21.55
C THR A 458 -4.37 -1.58 -21.41
N LEU A 459 -3.19 -2.11 -21.72
CA LEU A 459 -2.93 -3.55 -21.78
C LEU A 459 -2.20 -4.02 -20.52
N GLY A 460 -2.31 -5.29 -20.18
CA GLY A 460 -1.44 -5.91 -19.18
C GLY A 460 0.00 -6.03 -19.69
N GLY A 461 0.98 -5.67 -18.88
CA GLY A 461 2.37 -5.66 -19.34
C GLY A 461 3.38 -5.12 -18.33
N PHE A 462 4.63 -5.02 -18.78
CA PHE A 462 5.76 -4.58 -17.94
C PHE A 462 6.02 -3.07 -18.02
N ALA A 463 5.51 -2.37 -19.04
CA ALA A 463 5.76 -0.94 -19.18
C ALA A 463 4.88 -0.15 -18.21
N ILE A 464 5.36 1.02 -17.76
CA ILE A 464 4.58 1.92 -16.90
C ILE A 464 3.28 2.42 -17.56
N SER A 465 3.23 2.41 -18.90
CA SER A 465 2.04 2.72 -19.69
C SER A 465 1.03 1.57 -19.72
N ASP A 466 1.50 0.34 -19.53
CA ASP A 466 0.68 -0.86 -19.37
C ASP A 466 0.15 -0.93 -17.94
N GLU A 467 -0.54 -2.01 -17.58
CA GLU A 467 -1.02 -2.27 -16.23
C GLU A 467 -0.59 -3.61 -15.65
N MET A 468 -0.63 -3.67 -14.31
CA MET A 468 -0.43 -4.87 -13.51
C MET A 468 -1.52 -4.99 -12.45
N CYS A 469 -1.80 -6.22 -12.03
CA CYS A 469 -2.60 -6.51 -10.84
C CYS A 469 -1.89 -7.57 -10.03
N VAL A 470 -1.22 -7.18 -8.94
CA VAL A 470 -0.38 -8.09 -8.16
C VAL A 470 -0.59 -7.90 -6.67
N ASN A 471 -0.60 -9.03 -5.96
CA ASN A 471 -0.37 -9.06 -4.51
C ASN A 471 0.81 -9.99 -4.21
N TYR A 472 1.88 -9.43 -3.67
CA TYR A 472 3.02 -10.20 -3.15
C TYR A 472 2.73 -10.58 -1.71
N ILE A 473 2.46 -11.87 -1.46
CA ILE A 473 2.23 -12.37 -0.11
C ILE A 473 3.54 -12.90 0.49
N HIS A 474 3.86 -12.43 1.69
CA HIS A 474 5.02 -12.89 2.47
C HIS A 474 4.57 -13.98 3.44
N TYR A 475 5.20 -15.16 3.36
CA TYR A 475 4.71 -16.35 4.07
C TYR A 475 5.82 -17.27 4.59
N TYR A 476 5.44 -18.21 5.46
CA TYR A 476 6.27 -19.34 5.87
C TYR A 476 5.44 -20.61 6.10
N PRO A 477 6.02 -21.83 6.03
CA PRO A 477 7.37 -22.12 5.54
C PRO A 477 7.49 -21.87 4.04
N ASN A 478 8.68 -21.48 3.55
CA ASN A 478 8.93 -21.32 2.13
C ASN A 478 8.62 -22.61 1.34
N THR A 479 8.00 -22.45 0.17
CA THR A 479 7.61 -23.57 -0.71
C THR A 479 8.20 -23.39 -2.10
N ARG A 480 7.96 -24.35 -3.00
CA ARG A 480 8.39 -24.22 -4.40
C ARG A 480 7.54 -23.20 -5.16
N LEU A 481 6.26 -23.03 -4.81
CA LEU A 481 5.34 -22.13 -5.50
C LEU A 481 5.78 -20.67 -5.30
N GLU A 482 6.04 -19.97 -6.40
CA GLU A 482 6.43 -18.55 -6.40
C GLU A 482 5.46 -17.69 -7.23
N VAL A 483 4.94 -18.23 -8.33
CA VAL A 483 3.93 -17.54 -9.15
C VAL A 483 2.63 -18.34 -9.14
N CYS A 484 1.56 -17.72 -8.67
CA CYS A 484 0.20 -18.25 -8.77
C CYS A 484 -0.72 -17.18 -9.35
N LYS A 485 -0.68 -17.08 -10.68
CA LYS A 485 -1.38 -16.03 -11.45
C LYS A 485 -2.27 -16.63 -12.52
N SER A 486 -3.18 -15.81 -13.04
CA SER A 486 -4.02 -16.21 -14.16
C SER A 486 -4.25 -15.08 -15.16
N ALA A 487 -4.72 -15.44 -16.35
CA ALA A 487 -5.34 -14.53 -17.31
C ALA A 487 -6.50 -15.26 -18.00
N ILE A 488 -7.26 -14.57 -18.83
CA ILE A 488 -8.20 -15.23 -19.76
C ILE A 488 -7.45 -16.27 -20.61
N SER A 489 -8.09 -17.42 -20.84
CA SER A 489 -7.53 -18.45 -21.73
C SER A 489 -7.41 -17.98 -23.17
N ASP A 490 -6.41 -18.50 -23.88
CA ASP A 490 -6.20 -18.19 -25.30
C ASP A 490 -7.41 -18.56 -26.16
N ASP A 491 -8.08 -19.68 -25.87
CA ASP A 491 -9.22 -20.16 -26.65
C ASP A 491 -10.48 -19.29 -26.48
N ALA A 492 -10.73 -18.81 -25.26
CA ALA A 492 -11.82 -17.89 -24.98
C ALA A 492 -11.56 -16.53 -25.65
N LEU A 493 -10.34 -16.02 -25.55
CA LEU A 493 -9.96 -14.75 -26.16
C LEU A 493 -10.00 -14.80 -27.69
N ARG A 494 -9.52 -15.91 -28.29
CA ARG A 494 -9.68 -16.21 -29.74
C ARG A 494 -11.15 -16.15 -30.16
N THR A 495 -12.02 -16.76 -29.38
CA THR A 495 -13.45 -16.81 -29.67
C THR A 495 -14.08 -15.42 -29.59
N TYR A 496 -13.69 -14.61 -28.61
CA TYR A 496 -14.13 -13.22 -28.49
C TYR A 496 -13.70 -12.37 -29.69
N PHE A 497 -12.42 -12.41 -30.09
CA PHE A 497 -11.98 -11.63 -31.25
C PHE A 497 -12.64 -12.09 -32.55
N ARG A 498 -12.82 -13.40 -32.75
CA ARG A 498 -13.59 -13.89 -33.90
C ARG A 498 -15.03 -13.34 -33.88
N TYR A 499 -15.68 -13.31 -32.72
CA TYR A 499 -17.00 -12.70 -32.58
C TYR A 499 -16.98 -11.20 -32.94
N MET A 500 -16.01 -10.45 -32.42
CA MET A 500 -15.85 -9.03 -32.71
C MET A 500 -15.63 -8.76 -34.20
N ARG A 501 -14.88 -9.62 -34.89
CA ARG A 501 -14.68 -9.54 -36.35
C ARG A 501 -15.95 -9.87 -37.12
N GLU A 502 -16.54 -11.03 -36.88
CA GLU A 502 -17.61 -11.59 -37.72
C GLU A 502 -18.96 -10.90 -37.49
N TRP A 503 -19.24 -10.47 -36.26
CA TRP A 503 -20.57 -9.99 -35.86
C TRP A 503 -20.59 -8.49 -35.55
N GLU A 504 -19.49 -7.94 -35.01
CA GLU A 504 -19.39 -6.51 -34.66
C GLU A 504 -18.59 -5.70 -35.69
N ASN A 505 -18.13 -6.35 -36.77
CA ASN A 505 -17.36 -5.73 -37.86
C ASN A 505 -16.13 -4.93 -37.37
N GLN A 506 -15.41 -5.47 -36.37
CA GLN A 506 -14.19 -4.88 -35.82
C GLN A 506 -12.94 -5.50 -36.46
N ASP A 507 -11.90 -4.71 -36.69
CA ASP A 507 -10.63 -5.17 -37.30
C ASP A 507 -9.74 -5.91 -36.29
N THR A 508 -10.24 -7.02 -35.76
CA THR A 508 -9.49 -7.89 -34.83
C THR A 508 -8.89 -9.06 -35.59
N ASP A 509 -7.70 -9.54 -35.21
CA ASP A 509 -7.05 -10.70 -35.81
C ASP A 509 -6.20 -11.49 -34.82
N PHE A 510 -6.40 -12.80 -34.83
CA PHE A 510 -5.63 -13.71 -34.00
C PHE A 510 -4.26 -14.06 -34.59
N ASP A 511 -4.07 -13.94 -35.91
CA ASP A 511 -2.74 -14.11 -36.52
C ASP A 511 -1.79 -12.93 -36.22
N THR A 512 -2.33 -11.85 -35.62
CA THR A 512 -1.57 -10.70 -35.15
C THR A 512 -1.46 -10.67 -33.63
N ALA A 513 -0.61 -9.79 -33.09
CA ALA A 513 -0.50 -9.61 -31.64
C ALA A 513 -1.86 -9.25 -31.01
N VAL A 514 -2.17 -9.83 -29.85
CA VAL A 514 -3.42 -9.60 -29.11
C VAL A 514 -3.65 -8.11 -28.84
N SER A 515 -2.58 -7.41 -28.44
CA SER A 515 -2.52 -5.94 -28.33
C SER A 515 -3.11 -5.19 -29.53
N LYS A 516 -2.79 -5.62 -30.76
CA LYS A 516 -3.28 -4.99 -31.99
C LYS A 516 -4.80 -5.17 -32.14
N SER A 517 -5.31 -6.37 -31.83
CA SER A 517 -6.76 -6.63 -31.85
C SER A 517 -7.49 -5.71 -30.87
N TYR A 518 -7.00 -5.55 -29.64
CA TYR A 518 -7.62 -4.64 -28.69
C TYR A 518 -7.56 -3.16 -29.13
N GLN A 519 -6.47 -2.73 -29.75
CA GLN A 519 -6.30 -1.36 -30.25
C GLN A 519 -7.22 -1.04 -31.42
N ASN A 520 -7.56 -2.04 -32.23
CA ASN A 520 -8.43 -1.89 -33.39
C ASN A 520 -9.94 -1.92 -33.05
N ILE A 521 -10.32 -2.25 -31.81
CA ILE A 521 -11.72 -2.23 -31.39
C ILE A 521 -12.16 -0.79 -31.11
N GLU A 522 -13.27 -0.39 -31.72
CA GLU A 522 -14.00 0.82 -31.33
C GLU A 522 -14.78 0.56 -30.04
N TRP A 523 -14.31 1.11 -28.93
CA TRP A 523 -14.88 0.87 -27.61
C TRP A 523 -16.19 1.64 -27.39
N THR A 524 -17.31 0.92 -27.40
CA THR A 524 -18.63 1.40 -26.99
C THR A 524 -18.99 0.85 -25.61
N LYS A 525 -19.94 1.48 -24.90
CA LYS A 525 -20.41 0.99 -23.59
C LYS A 525 -20.84 -0.49 -23.63
N LEU A 526 -21.45 -0.94 -24.73
CA LEU A 526 -21.87 -2.32 -24.92
C LEU A 526 -20.68 -3.28 -25.03
N ARG A 527 -19.65 -2.90 -25.80
CA ARG A 527 -18.43 -3.72 -25.97
C ARG A 527 -17.59 -3.78 -24.70
N VAL A 528 -17.54 -2.68 -23.95
CA VAL A 528 -16.91 -2.65 -22.62
C VAL A 528 -17.61 -3.64 -21.68
N ALA A 529 -18.95 -3.61 -21.62
CA ALA A 529 -19.72 -4.56 -20.82
C ALA A 529 -19.52 -6.01 -21.28
N ALA A 530 -19.53 -6.26 -22.59
CA ALA A 530 -19.28 -7.60 -23.15
C ALA A 530 -17.88 -8.14 -22.81
N LEU A 531 -16.84 -7.28 -22.86
CA LEU A 531 -15.50 -7.65 -22.46
C LEU A 531 -15.42 -7.95 -20.96
N HIS A 532 -16.07 -7.13 -20.14
CA HIS A 532 -16.14 -7.36 -18.70
C HIS A 532 -16.81 -8.71 -18.38
N ASP A 533 -17.97 -8.99 -18.98
CA ASP A 533 -18.69 -10.25 -18.78
C ASP A 533 -17.88 -11.46 -19.27
N LEU A 534 -17.14 -11.29 -20.37
CA LEU A 534 -16.19 -12.30 -20.85
C LEU A 534 -15.14 -12.62 -19.78
N TYR A 535 -14.49 -11.62 -19.18
CA TYR A 535 -13.48 -11.85 -18.15
C TYR A 535 -14.04 -12.54 -16.89
N GLN A 536 -15.31 -12.31 -16.55
CA GLN A 536 -15.96 -12.96 -15.41
C GLN A 536 -16.32 -14.42 -15.67
N ALA A 537 -16.66 -14.77 -16.92
CA ALA A 537 -17.20 -16.09 -17.28
C ALA A 537 -16.18 -17.03 -17.96
N ALA A 538 -15.16 -16.48 -18.60
CA ALA A 538 -14.25 -17.24 -19.44
C ALA A 538 -13.35 -18.20 -18.62
N PRO A 539 -12.97 -19.36 -19.19
CA PRO A 539 -11.90 -20.18 -18.65
C PRO A 539 -10.57 -19.42 -18.59
N LEU A 540 -9.75 -19.80 -17.63
CA LEU A 540 -8.46 -19.19 -17.31
C LEU A 540 -7.29 -19.95 -17.93
N GLY A 541 -6.26 -19.21 -18.32
CA GLY A 541 -4.88 -19.71 -18.36
C GLY A 541 -4.22 -19.45 -17.01
N MET A 542 -3.54 -20.45 -16.46
CA MET A 542 -2.89 -20.39 -15.15
C MET A 542 -1.37 -20.43 -15.30
N GLN A 543 -0.69 -19.51 -14.60
CA GLN A 543 0.73 -19.58 -14.28
C GLN A 543 0.89 -20.10 -12.86
N CYS A 544 1.07 -21.42 -12.76
CA CYS A 544 1.39 -22.12 -11.52
C CYS A 544 2.87 -22.54 -11.58
N ASN A 545 3.77 -21.61 -11.23
CA ASN A 545 5.22 -21.77 -11.46
C ASN A 545 6.00 -21.85 -10.15
N GLY A 546 7.06 -22.65 -10.19
CA GLY A 546 8.05 -22.74 -9.14
C GLY A 546 9.08 -21.62 -9.19
N SER A 547 9.84 -21.46 -8.11
CA SER A 547 10.96 -20.49 -8.00
C SER A 547 12.06 -20.63 -9.04
N ASP A 548 12.17 -21.80 -9.69
CA ASP A 548 13.10 -22.06 -10.79
C ASP A 548 12.55 -21.65 -12.16
N GLY A 549 11.36 -21.04 -12.20
CA GLY A 549 10.64 -20.66 -13.41
C GLY A 549 9.92 -21.84 -14.09
N SER A 550 10.03 -23.06 -13.58
CA SER A 550 9.36 -24.22 -14.16
C SER A 550 7.88 -24.28 -13.75
N ARG A 551 7.02 -24.82 -14.62
CA ARG A 551 5.60 -25.06 -14.30
C ARG A 551 5.47 -26.25 -13.35
N LEU A 552 4.62 -26.12 -12.33
CA LEU A 552 4.23 -27.25 -11.48
C LEU A 552 3.38 -28.26 -12.28
N PRO A 553 3.32 -29.55 -11.87
CA PRO A 553 2.53 -30.55 -12.58
C PRO A 553 1.03 -30.21 -12.57
N GLY A 554 0.40 -30.18 -13.75
CA GLY A 554 -1.03 -29.92 -13.89
C GLY A 554 -1.42 -29.49 -15.30
N LEU A 555 -2.73 -29.47 -15.57
CA LEU A 555 -3.29 -28.88 -16.79
C LEU A 555 -3.73 -27.45 -16.47
N TRP A 556 -2.96 -26.49 -16.97
CA TRP A 556 -3.08 -25.08 -16.60
C TRP A 556 -3.75 -24.20 -17.66
N ASN A 557 -4.21 -24.79 -18.76
CA ASN A 557 -4.94 -24.06 -19.79
C ASN A 557 -6.43 -24.41 -19.70
N ASN A 558 -7.30 -23.43 -19.97
CA ASN A 558 -8.76 -23.59 -19.95
C ASN A 558 -9.32 -24.08 -18.60
N VAL A 559 -8.74 -23.62 -17.50
CA VAL A 559 -9.17 -23.97 -16.14
C VAL A 559 -10.38 -23.13 -15.75
N ALA A 560 -11.39 -23.73 -15.12
CA ALA A 560 -12.53 -22.97 -14.61
C ALA A 560 -12.12 -22.11 -13.41
N ALA A 561 -12.63 -20.88 -13.34
CA ALA A 561 -12.46 -20.06 -12.15
C ALA A 561 -13.10 -20.75 -10.92
N THR A 562 -12.46 -20.64 -9.76
CA THR A 562 -13.01 -21.22 -8.52
C THR A 562 -14.32 -20.54 -8.15
N GLN A 563 -15.40 -21.32 -8.03
CA GLN A 563 -16.71 -20.80 -7.68
C GLN A 563 -16.77 -20.33 -6.22
N VAL A 564 -17.27 -19.11 -6.01
CA VAL A 564 -17.62 -18.60 -4.69
C VAL A 564 -19.12 -18.83 -4.45
N LYS A 565 -19.45 -19.80 -3.60
CA LYS A 565 -20.83 -20.18 -3.30
C LYS A 565 -21.44 -19.29 -2.21
N LEU A 566 -20.64 -18.97 -1.19
CA LEU A 566 -21.04 -18.12 -0.08
C LEU A 566 -20.07 -16.94 0.00
N PRO A 567 -20.40 -15.80 -0.64
CA PRO A 567 -19.59 -14.58 -0.53
C PRO A 567 -19.67 -14.01 0.89
N LEU A 568 -18.60 -13.34 1.32
CA LEU A 568 -18.56 -12.71 2.62
C LEU A 568 -19.44 -11.44 2.59
N ALA A 569 -20.31 -11.28 3.59
CA ALA A 569 -21.10 -10.07 3.72
C ALA A 569 -20.20 -8.86 4.02
N PRO A 570 -20.53 -7.66 3.53
CA PRO A 570 -19.84 -6.45 3.93
C PRO A 570 -19.87 -6.29 5.46
N PRO A 571 -18.83 -5.69 6.07
CA PRO A 571 -18.85 -5.38 7.50
C PRO A 571 -20.09 -4.56 7.85
N ALA A 572 -20.79 -4.94 8.92
CA ALA A 572 -21.90 -4.13 9.42
C ALA A 572 -21.34 -2.84 10.02
N ARG A 573 -21.90 -1.69 9.62
CA ARG A 573 -21.61 -0.41 10.30
C ARG A 573 -22.35 -0.42 11.64
N ASP A 574 -21.65 -0.13 12.73
CA ASP A 574 -22.28 0.07 14.06
C ASP A 574 -22.85 1.49 14.17
N CYS A 575 -23.68 1.84 13.19
CA CYS A 575 -24.45 3.06 13.21
C CYS A 575 -25.79 2.71 13.82
N HIS A 576 -25.92 2.89 15.13
CA HIS A 576 -27.24 3.08 15.70
C HIS A 576 -27.91 4.19 14.91
N LEU A 577 -29.02 3.89 14.25
CA LEU A 577 -29.85 4.90 13.59
C LEU A 577 -29.97 6.05 14.58
N ILE A 578 -29.34 7.18 14.26
CA ILE A 578 -29.63 8.46 14.89
C ILE A 578 -31.03 8.77 14.38
N ASN A 579 -32.02 8.09 14.98
CA ASN A 579 -33.40 8.16 14.62
C ASN A 579 -33.92 9.49 15.19
N GLN A 580 -34.10 10.42 14.26
CA GLN A 580 -34.94 11.63 14.29
C GLN A 580 -34.39 12.87 14.98
#